data_AF-R7WEU8-F1
#
_entry.id   AF-R7WEU8-F1
#
_cell.length_a   1.000
_cell.length_b   1.000
_cell.length_c   1.000
_cell.angle_alpha   90.00
_cell.angle_beta   90.00
_cell.angle_gamma   90.00
#
_symmetry.space_group_name_H-M   'P 1'
#
loop_
_entity.id
_entity.type
_entity.pdbx_description
1 polymer ?
#
loop_
_entity_poly.entity_id
_entity_poly.type
_entity_poly.pdbx_seq_one_letter_code
_entity_poly.pdbx_strand_id
1 'polypeptide(L)'
;MTAPLSSKNEGYKRLVAWRGPDDPSTSDYSMGSDSSSVLQVFIWNGTRPYWRRAAWTGALVNAVYRSNTGTIIFQTIERRGAEFYVTYTVSNGSPSMRVMLHYTGMVKFMTWNSKSLS
;
A
#
# COMPACT_ATOMS: atom_id res chain seq x y z
N MET A 1 5.88 -3.81 7.94
CA MET A 1 6.04 -4.40 6.58
C MET A 1 6.70 -3.36 5.69
N THR A 2 7.71 -3.74 4.91
CA THR A 2 8.38 -2.85 3.94
C THR A 2 8.23 -3.43 2.53
N ALA A 3 7.89 -2.60 1.55
CA ALA A 3 7.74 -3.00 0.16
C ALA A 3 8.29 -1.92 -0.79
N PRO A 4 8.86 -2.31 -1.94
CA PRO A 4 9.26 -1.35 -2.97
C PRO A 4 8.02 -0.70 -3.63
N LEU A 5 8.12 0.59 -3.95
CA LEU A 5 7.12 1.36 -4.70
C LEU A 5 7.54 1.66 -6.15
N SER A 6 8.85 1.74 -6.41
CA SER A 6 9.42 1.99 -7.73
C SER A 6 10.70 1.17 -7.96
N SER A 7 11.00 0.85 -9.22
CA SER A 7 12.31 0.32 -9.63
C SER A 7 12.75 0.96 -10.96
N LYS A 8 14.07 1.13 -11.14
CA LYS A 8 14.66 1.65 -12.39
C LYS A 8 14.93 0.57 -13.44
N ASN A 9 15.00 -0.70 -13.03
CA ASN A 9 15.23 -1.82 -13.95
C ASN A 9 13.88 -2.48 -14.28
N GLU A 10 13.69 -2.80 -15.55
CA GLU A 10 12.43 -3.19 -16.19
C GLU A 10 11.58 -4.15 -15.34
N GLY A 11 10.33 -3.74 -15.11
CA GLY A 11 9.35 -4.47 -14.33
C GLY A 11 8.93 -3.68 -13.10
N TYR A 12 7.99 -2.75 -13.27
CA TYR A 12 7.29 -2.14 -12.14
C TYR A 12 6.79 -3.27 -11.21
N LYS A 13 7.39 -3.44 -10.03
CA LYS A 13 6.88 -4.35 -9.00
C LYS A 13 5.59 -3.75 -8.43
N ARG A 14 4.52 -3.85 -9.21
CA ARG A 14 3.19 -3.40 -8.80
C ARG A 14 2.61 -4.42 -7.85
N LEU A 15 1.97 -3.94 -6.79
CA LEU A 15 1.08 -4.78 -6.02
C LEU A 15 -0.16 -5.04 -6.88
N VAL A 16 -0.40 -6.29 -7.25
CA VAL A 16 -1.57 -6.67 -8.05
C VAL A 16 -2.62 -7.29 -7.13
N ALA A 17 -3.87 -6.83 -7.25
CA ALA A 17 -4.96 -7.40 -6.48
C ALA A 17 -5.34 -8.77 -7.01
N TRP A 18 -5.89 -9.58 -6.12
CA TRP A 18 -6.61 -10.79 -6.48
C TRP A 18 -7.83 -10.45 -7.34
N ARG A 19 -8.22 -11.37 -8.22
CA ARG A 19 -9.42 -11.24 -9.06
C ARG A 19 -10.70 -11.23 -8.25
N GLY A 20 -10.71 -11.95 -7.13
CA GLY A 20 -11.86 -12.01 -6.23
C GLY A 20 -11.47 -12.36 -4.80
N PRO A 21 -12.46 -12.45 -3.89
CA PRO A 21 -12.22 -12.85 -2.51
C PRO A 21 -11.65 -14.27 -2.39
N ASP A 22 -12.09 -15.19 -3.26
CA ASP A 22 -11.70 -16.61 -3.27
C ASP A 22 -10.89 -17.02 -4.52
N ASP A 23 -10.50 -16.04 -5.35
CA ASP A 23 -9.72 -16.26 -6.56
C ASP A 23 -8.40 -15.47 -6.49
N PRO A 24 -7.27 -16.13 -6.14
CA PRO A 24 -5.98 -15.48 -6.00
C PRO A 24 -5.30 -15.16 -7.34
N SER A 25 -5.94 -15.45 -8.48
CA SER A 25 -5.42 -15.10 -9.79
C SER A 25 -5.32 -13.57 -9.98
N THR A 26 -4.48 -13.17 -10.93
CA THR A 26 -4.21 -11.77 -11.24
C THR A 26 -5.47 -11.04 -11.71
N SER A 27 -5.77 -9.89 -11.09
CA SER A 27 -6.79 -8.94 -11.55
C SER A 27 -6.21 -7.81 -12.40
N ASP A 28 -7.09 -6.97 -12.93
CA ASP A 28 -6.72 -5.74 -13.62
C ASP A 28 -6.28 -4.62 -12.66
N TYR A 29 -6.57 -4.74 -11.36
CA TYR A 29 -6.20 -3.72 -10.39
C TYR A 29 -4.75 -3.88 -9.94
N SER A 30 -3.94 -2.85 -10.17
CA SER A 30 -2.53 -2.82 -9.76
C SER A 30 -2.16 -1.48 -9.13
N MET A 31 -1.24 -1.49 -8.16
CA MET A 31 -0.78 -0.30 -7.44
C MET A 31 0.75 -0.18 -7.49
N GLY A 32 1.26 1.03 -7.68
CA GLY A 32 2.69 1.30 -7.74
C GLY A 32 2.98 2.77 -8.05
N SER A 33 4.24 3.09 -8.34
CA SER A 33 4.66 4.43 -8.74
C SER A 33 4.92 4.53 -10.24
N ASP A 34 4.70 5.72 -10.80
CA ASP A 34 5.38 6.11 -12.03
C ASP A 34 6.87 6.42 -11.73
N SER A 35 7.74 6.22 -12.71
CA SER A 35 9.20 6.34 -12.56
C SER A 35 9.70 7.80 -12.58
N SER A 36 8.91 8.75 -12.09
CA SER A 36 9.26 10.17 -12.09
C SER A 36 10.20 10.58 -10.94
N SER A 37 10.82 11.75 -11.09
CA SER A 37 11.67 12.36 -10.05
C SER A 37 10.92 12.69 -8.76
N VAL A 38 9.61 12.93 -8.87
CA VAL A 38 8.67 13.09 -7.75
C VAL A 38 7.83 11.83 -7.65
N LEU A 39 7.83 11.18 -6.48
CA LEU A 39 7.05 9.96 -6.26
C LEU A 39 5.54 10.26 -6.36
N GLN A 40 4.86 9.61 -7.31
CA GLN A 40 3.39 9.58 -7.38
C GLN A 40 2.91 8.14 -7.37
N VAL A 41 2.04 7.81 -6.42
CA VAL A 41 1.45 6.47 -6.32
C VAL A 41 0.11 6.44 -7.04
N PHE A 42 -0.08 5.45 -7.90
CA PHE A 42 -1.30 5.22 -8.65
C PHE A 42 -1.87 3.85 -8.34
N ILE A 43 -3.19 3.75 -8.53
CA ILE A 43 -3.88 2.49 -8.75
C ILE A 43 -4.41 2.53 -10.17
N TRP A 44 -4.10 1.51 -10.97
CA TRP A 44 -4.61 1.31 -12.31
C TRP A 44 -5.69 0.25 -12.32
N ASN A 45 -6.66 0.39 -13.23
CA ASN A 45 -7.52 -0.67 -13.72
C ASN A 45 -7.09 -0.98 -15.16
N GLY A 46 -6.34 -2.08 -15.33
CA GLY A 46 -5.59 -2.40 -16.53
C GLY A 46 -4.53 -1.33 -16.79
N THR A 47 -4.68 -0.61 -17.91
CA THR A 47 -3.79 0.50 -18.28
C THR A 47 -4.31 1.87 -17.84
N ARG A 48 -5.57 1.96 -17.37
CA ARG A 48 -6.22 3.24 -17.04
C ARG A 48 -5.99 3.62 -15.58
N PRO A 49 -5.52 4.83 -15.27
CA PRO A 49 -5.47 5.31 -13.90
C PRO A 49 -6.88 5.32 -13.28
N TYR A 50 -7.06 4.60 -12.18
CA TYR A 50 -8.30 4.53 -11.42
C TYR A 50 -8.27 5.47 -10.22
N TRP A 51 -7.13 5.54 -9.54
CA TRP A 51 -6.92 6.44 -8.41
C TRP A 51 -5.47 6.94 -8.39
N ARG A 52 -5.27 8.13 -7.85
CA ARG A 52 -3.94 8.76 -7.71
C ARG A 52 -3.80 9.37 -6.33
N ARG A 53 -2.68 9.07 -5.67
CA ARG A 53 -2.27 9.75 -4.45
C ARG A 53 -1.74 11.14 -4.77
N ALA A 54 -1.94 12.10 -3.86
CA ALA A 54 -1.20 13.36 -3.91
C ALA A 54 0.31 13.11 -4.04
N ALA A 55 0.97 13.95 -4.84
CA ALA A 55 2.41 13.86 -5.06
C ALA A 55 3.15 13.93 -3.72
N TRP A 56 4.18 13.11 -3.56
CA TRP A 56 4.94 13.09 -2.32
C TRP A 56 5.77 14.38 -2.18
N THR A 57 5.56 15.11 -1.08
CA THR A 57 6.14 16.44 -0.84
C THR A 57 7.39 16.43 0.04
N GLY A 58 7.96 15.26 0.35
CA GLY A 58 9.14 15.16 1.23
C GLY A 58 8.86 14.64 2.65
N ALA A 59 7.60 14.50 3.05
CA ALA A 59 7.26 14.01 4.39
C ALA A 59 7.62 12.54 4.57
N LEU A 60 8.53 12.26 5.51
CA LEU A 60 9.08 10.91 5.74
C LEU A 60 8.10 9.99 6.45
N VAL A 61 7.42 10.46 7.50
CA VAL A 61 6.48 9.65 8.30
C VAL A 61 5.13 10.36 8.38
N ASN A 62 4.06 9.68 7.97
CA ASN A 62 2.69 10.16 8.12
C ASN A 62 1.88 9.15 8.92
N ALA A 63 1.16 9.61 9.95
CA ALA A 63 0.05 8.85 10.51
C ALA A 63 -1.08 8.85 9.46
N VAL A 64 -1.44 7.68 8.95
CA VAL A 64 -2.33 7.56 7.78
C VAL A 64 -3.70 6.99 8.13
N TYR A 65 -3.82 6.26 9.25
CA TYR A 65 -5.09 5.67 9.66
C TYR A 65 -5.12 5.43 11.16
N ARG A 66 -6.26 5.72 11.80
CA ARG A 66 -6.57 5.32 13.18
C ARG A 66 -7.79 4.42 13.15
N SER A 67 -7.62 3.19 13.61
CA SER A 67 -8.72 2.24 13.76
C SER A 67 -9.62 2.59 14.95
N ASN A 68 -10.84 2.05 14.95
CA ASN A 68 -11.78 2.18 16.07
C ASN A 68 -11.25 1.54 17.37
N THR A 69 -10.31 0.60 17.29
CA THR A 69 -9.67 -0.04 18.45
C THR A 69 -8.48 0.76 18.98
N GLY A 70 -8.22 1.95 18.44
CA GLY A 70 -7.14 2.83 18.87
C GLY A 70 -5.78 2.58 18.22
N THR A 71 -5.64 1.54 17.39
CA THR A 71 -4.42 1.29 16.60
C THR A 71 -4.19 2.42 15.61
N ILE A 72 -2.99 3.00 15.63
CA ILE A 72 -2.53 3.99 14.66
C ILE A 72 -1.58 3.29 13.69
N ILE A 73 -1.80 3.48 12.39
CA ILE A 73 -0.94 3.01 11.33
C ILE A 73 -0.08 4.17 10.86
N PHE A 74 1.23 3.98 10.91
CA PHE A 74 2.21 4.89 10.36
C PHE A 74 2.67 4.39 9.00
N GLN A 75 2.83 5.32 8.07
CA GLN A 75 3.44 5.07 6.78
C GLN A 75 4.69 5.91 6.65
N THR A 76 5.80 5.22 6.40
CA THR A 76 7.09 5.83 6.08
C THR A 76 7.39 5.64 4.61
N ILE A 77 7.77 6.70 3.91
CA ILE A 77 8.30 6.62 2.55
C ILE A 77 9.74 7.08 2.58
N GLU A 78 10.63 6.25 2.05
CA GLU A 78 12.06 6.53 1.99
C GLU A 78 12.59 6.30 0.57
N ARG A 79 13.57 7.11 0.17
CA ARG A 79 14.28 6.92 -1.09
C ARG A 79 15.60 6.22 -0.81
N ARG A 80 15.82 5.06 -1.43
CA ARG A 80 17.08 4.30 -1.35
C ARG A 80 17.70 4.29 -2.74
N GLY A 81 18.64 5.22 -2.97
CA GLY A 81 19.22 5.45 -4.29
C GLY A 81 18.18 5.92 -5.32
N ALA A 82 17.89 5.09 -6.31
CA ALA A 82 16.90 5.38 -7.35
C ALA A 82 15.49 4.82 -7.05
N GLU A 83 15.33 4.05 -5.98
CA GLU A 83 14.07 3.37 -5.66
C GLU A 83 13.39 4.03 -4.45
N PHE A 84 12.06 3.99 -4.45
CA PHE A 84 11.25 4.38 -3.30
C PHE A 84 10.73 3.13 -2.59
N TYR A 85 10.75 3.16 -1.27
CA TYR A 85 10.21 2.12 -0.41
C TYR A 85 9.11 2.70 0.46
N VAL A 86 8.07 1.90 0.69
CA VAL A 86 7.04 2.18 1.69
C VAL A 86 7.16 1.18 2.83
N THR A 87 7.12 1.70 4.04
CA THR A 87 7.08 0.92 5.26
C THR A 87 5.82 1.27 6.04
N TYR A 88 5.03 0.25 6.39
CA TYR A 88 3.90 0.38 7.30
C TYR A 88 4.24 -0.21 8.66
N THR A 89 3.97 0.56 9.72
CA THR A 89 4.10 0.15 11.12
C THR A 89 2.83 0.50 11.90
N VAL A 90 2.67 -0.10 13.08
CA VAL A 90 1.57 0.20 14.01
C VAL A 90 2.11 0.79 15.30
N SER A 91 1.27 1.53 16.04
CA SER A 91 1.59 1.97 17.41
C SER A 91 1.85 0.79 18.34
N ASN A 92 2.75 0.96 19.31
CA ASN A 92 3.08 -0.06 20.31
C ASN A 92 1.83 -0.63 20.99
N GLY A 93 1.83 -1.95 21.24
CA GLY A 93 0.69 -2.67 21.82
C GLY A 93 -0.47 -2.94 20.85
N SER A 94 -0.39 -2.49 19.59
CA SER A 94 -1.42 -2.80 18.60
C SER A 94 -1.35 -4.25 18.12
N PRO A 95 -2.50 -4.84 17.75
CA PRO A 95 -2.53 -6.12 17.05
C PRO A 95 -1.78 -6.05 15.71
N SER A 96 -1.42 -7.22 15.19
CA SER A 96 -0.85 -7.35 13.86
C SER A 96 -1.75 -6.72 12.80
N MET A 97 -1.14 -6.08 11.80
CA MET A 97 -1.85 -5.46 10.68
C MET A 97 -1.55 -6.17 9.35
N ARG A 98 -2.50 -6.09 8.42
CA ARG A 98 -2.34 -6.45 7.02
C ARG A 98 -2.74 -5.27 6.13
N VAL A 99 -1.92 -4.97 5.13
CA VAL A 99 -2.23 -4.04 4.04
C VAL A 99 -2.41 -4.85 2.77
N MET A 100 -3.46 -4.57 2.00
CA MET A 100 -3.66 -5.21 0.71
C MET A 100 -4.34 -4.28 -0.29
N LEU A 101 -4.10 -4.51 -1.59
CA LEU A 101 -4.97 -4.01 -2.64
C LEU A 101 -6.12 -5.01 -2.81
N HIS A 102 -7.32 -4.56 -2.51
CA HIS A 102 -8.54 -5.35 -2.61
C HIS A 102 -8.98 -5.49 -4.08
N TYR A 103 -9.70 -6.55 -4.42
CA TYR A 103 -10.17 -6.82 -5.80
C TYR A 103 -11.08 -5.72 -6.37
N THR A 104 -11.57 -4.80 -5.53
CA THR A 104 -12.34 -3.60 -5.93
C THR A 104 -11.46 -2.39 -6.24
N GLY A 105 -10.13 -2.54 -6.28
CA GLY A 105 -9.18 -1.45 -6.50
C GLY A 105 -8.95 -0.54 -5.29
N MET A 106 -9.38 -0.95 -4.08
CA MET A 106 -9.21 -0.17 -2.86
C MET A 106 -8.05 -0.71 -2.01
N VAL A 107 -7.21 0.17 -1.47
CA VAL A 107 -6.25 -0.21 -0.43
C VAL A 107 -6.99 -0.40 0.89
N LYS A 108 -6.87 -1.59 1.48
CA LYS A 108 -7.46 -1.91 2.78
C LYS A 108 -6.37 -2.08 3.82
N PHE A 109 -6.60 -1.45 4.97
CA PHE A 109 -5.86 -1.68 6.21
C PHE A 109 -6.73 -2.55 7.12
N MET A 110 -6.21 -3.70 7.52
CA MET A 110 -6.90 -4.63 8.40
C MET A 110 -6.07 -4.86 9.65
N THR A 111 -6.71 -4.87 10.80
CA THR A 111 -6.09 -5.22 12.08
C THR A 111 -6.66 -6.53 12.57
N TRP A 112 -5.82 -7.36 13.18
CA TRP A 112 -6.28 -8.60 13.77
C TRP A 112 -7.14 -8.30 15.00
N ASN A 113 -8.32 -8.93 15.07
CA ASN A 113 -9.16 -8.88 16.25
C ASN A 113 -9.05 -10.23 16.99
N SER A 114 -8.32 -10.25 18.10
CA SER A 114 -8.16 -11.45 18.92
C SER A 114 -9.42 -11.82 19.71
N LYS A 115 -10.41 -10.93 19.80
CA LYS A 115 -11.69 -11.20 20.45
C LYS A 115 -12.71 -11.86 19.52
N SER A 116 -12.33 -12.13 18.27
CA SER A 116 -13.08 -12.96 17.33
C SER A 116 -12.89 -14.44 17.68
N LEU A 117 -13.32 -14.85 18.87
CA LEU A 117 -13.59 -16.24 19.17
C LEU A 117 -15.06 -16.47 18.79
N SER A 118 -15.26 -17.11 17.64
CA SER A 118 -16.49 -17.89 17.41
C SER A 118 -16.35 -19.22 18.13
#